data_AF-A0A955WAF9-F1
#
_entry.id   AF-A0A955WAF9-F1
#
_cell.length_a   1.000
_cell.length_b   1.000
_cell.length_c   1.000
_cell.angle_alpha   90.00
_cell.angle_beta   90.00
_cell.angle_gamma   90.00
#
_symmetry.space_group_name_H-M   'P 1'
#
loop_
_entity.id
_entity.type
_entity.pdbx_description
1 polymer ?
#
loop_
_entity_poly.entity_id
_entity_poly.type
_entity_poly.pdbx_seq_one_letter_code
_entity_poly.pdbx_strand_id
1 'polypeptide(L)'
;MVVVAALGSALLVGCAEPAPPRDPLVYLRVGVDPREEATALSRALEREGYAVRLLVDTEDVVMLDALRADGASAVRVVTDIGVALGLDAPDRRFPTRERVRGLRAPLSGSDLDGDGRVELLIVIADHARVAECVAVVRLDRRGRAQEVPVDTSMVQEGACAERAEDVGGDARAELLVVGRFALAGLPVPASVAIPLTGFEGRFVPMEAAAGRYYQEERGVRMERLGDARRVGDARTISRLAVELGLLALFEGGDPERAVLALDAQAEGAHVDALAAGRGLIRGLAETARGRASTTETE
;
A
#
# COMPACT_ATOMS: atom_id res chain seq x y z
N MET A 1 -17.81 -82.84 22.69
CA MET A 1 -16.66 -82.31 23.44
C MET A 1 -15.76 -81.60 22.45
N VAL A 2 -15.64 -80.28 22.61
CA VAL A 2 -14.76 -79.30 21.97
C VAL A 2 -14.78 -79.17 20.43
N VAL A 3 -15.28 -78.00 20.02
CA VAL A 3 -15.17 -77.34 18.71
C VAL A 3 -13.74 -76.80 18.53
N VAL A 4 -13.16 -76.95 17.33
CA VAL A 4 -12.11 -76.04 16.84
C VAL A 4 -12.47 -75.62 15.42
N ALA A 5 -12.87 -74.35 15.29
CA ALA A 5 -13.01 -73.64 14.03
C ALA A 5 -11.65 -73.06 13.63
N ALA A 6 -11.26 -73.21 12.36
CA ALA A 6 -10.16 -72.45 11.78
C ALA A 6 -10.73 -71.63 10.60
N LEU A 7 -10.85 -70.31 10.84
CA LEU A 7 -11.20 -69.30 9.85
C LEU A 7 -10.05 -69.18 8.83
N GLY A 8 -10.36 -69.45 7.56
CA GLY A 8 -9.49 -69.11 6.43
C GLY A 8 -9.49 -67.60 6.20
N SER A 9 -8.34 -66.96 6.40
CA SER A 9 -8.11 -65.56 6.03
C SER A 9 -7.85 -65.47 4.52
N ALA A 10 -8.78 -64.86 3.79
CA ALA A 10 -8.58 -64.46 2.40
C ALA A 10 -7.82 -63.12 2.36
N LEU A 11 -6.55 -63.16 1.93
CA LEU A 11 -5.77 -61.98 1.60
C LEU A 11 -6.22 -61.47 0.22
N LEU A 12 -6.97 -60.37 0.19
CA LEU A 12 -7.22 -59.60 -1.01
C LEU A 12 -5.94 -58.87 -1.41
N VAL A 13 -5.18 -59.44 -2.34
CA VAL A 13 -4.08 -58.75 -3.03
C VAL A 13 -4.72 -57.80 -4.04
N GLY A 14 -4.84 -56.54 -3.67
CA GLY A 14 -5.17 -55.47 -4.62
C GLY A 14 -3.99 -55.26 -5.56
N CYS A 15 -4.18 -55.57 -6.85
CA CYS A 15 -3.27 -55.15 -7.91
C CYS A 15 -3.32 -53.61 -8.01
N ALA A 16 -2.42 -52.92 -7.33
CA ALA A 16 -2.13 -51.54 -7.67
C ALA A 16 -1.39 -51.55 -9.01
N GLU A 17 -2.05 -51.09 -10.07
CA GLU A 17 -1.37 -50.83 -11.34
C GLU A 17 -0.19 -49.88 -11.07
N PRO A 18 1.02 -50.19 -11.57
CA PRO A 18 2.14 -49.27 -11.44
C PRO A 18 1.75 -47.96 -12.12
N ALA A 19 1.71 -46.87 -11.32
CA ALA A 19 1.49 -45.54 -11.86
C ALA A 19 2.47 -45.33 -13.03
N PRO A 20 1.99 -44.92 -14.22
CA PRO A 20 2.85 -44.79 -15.38
C PRO A 20 4.04 -43.88 -15.03
N PRO A 21 5.26 -44.21 -15.49
CA PRO A 21 6.43 -43.41 -15.21
C PRO A 21 6.15 -41.97 -15.62
N ARG A 22 6.16 -41.07 -14.63
CA ARG A 22 5.95 -39.64 -14.83
C ARG A 22 7.15 -39.10 -15.58
N ASP A 23 6.98 -38.72 -16.85
CA ASP A 23 8.03 -38.08 -17.62
C ASP A 23 8.36 -36.71 -17.00
N PRO A 24 9.56 -36.52 -16.42
CA PRO A 24 9.93 -35.26 -15.78
C PRO A 24 9.90 -34.07 -16.75
N LEU A 25 10.06 -34.31 -18.07
CA LEU A 25 10.01 -33.25 -19.09
C LEU A 25 8.59 -32.73 -19.36
N VAL A 26 7.55 -33.47 -18.97
CA VAL A 26 6.15 -33.00 -19.06
C VAL A 26 5.83 -31.95 -17.99
N TYR A 27 6.60 -31.90 -16.89
CA TYR A 27 6.43 -30.95 -15.80
C TYR A 27 7.56 -29.91 -15.72
N LEU A 28 8.68 -30.14 -16.41
CA LEU A 28 9.79 -29.20 -16.47
C LEU A 28 9.54 -28.17 -17.57
N ARG A 29 8.92 -27.06 -17.21
CA ARG A 29 8.85 -25.86 -18.06
C ARG A 29 9.95 -24.89 -17.64
N VAL A 30 10.76 -24.43 -18.59
CA VAL A 30 11.76 -23.39 -18.37
C VAL A 30 11.27 -22.15 -19.11
N GLY A 31 10.93 -21.13 -18.34
CA GLY A 31 10.21 -19.97 -18.85
C GLY A 31 8.72 -20.27 -19.13
N VAL A 32 7.89 -19.24 -19.06
CA VAL A 32 6.48 -19.28 -19.48
C VAL A 32 6.14 -18.03 -20.28
N ASP A 33 5.14 -18.11 -21.15
CA ASP A 33 4.45 -16.91 -21.61
C ASP A 33 3.59 -16.37 -20.45
N PRO A 34 3.80 -15.13 -19.98
CA PRO A 34 3.08 -14.60 -18.82
C PRO A 34 1.57 -14.59 -19.00
N ARG A 35 1.07 -14.36 -20.23
CA ARG A 35 -0.38 -14.28 -20.51
C ARG A 35 -1.02 -15.65 -20.54
N GLU A 36 -0.37 -16.64 -21.15
CA GLU A 36 -0.86 -18.02 -21.14
C GLU A 36 -0.91 -18.58 -19.72
N GLU A 37 0.15 -18.38 -18.94
CA GLU A 37 0.22 -18.83 -17.55
C GLU A 37 -0.82 -18.09 -16.68
N ALA A 38 -0.96 -16.78 -16.82
CA ALA A 38 -2.00 -16.02 -16.13
C ALA A 38 -3.42 -16.49 -16.50
N THR A 39 -3.66 -16.84 -17.77
CA THR A 39 -4.95 -17.40 -18.22
C THR A 39 -5.22 -18.76 -17.55
N ALA A 40 -4.20 -19.62 -17.45
CA ALA A 40 -4.33 -20.90 -16.76
C ALA A 40 -4.62 -20.72 -15.27
N LEU A 41 -3.95 -19.77 -14.62
CA LEU A 41 -4.18 -19.41 -13.21
C LEU A 41 -5.57 -18.82 -12.98
N SER A 42 -6.06 -17.94 -13.87
CA SER A 42 -7.42 -17.39 -13.80
C SER A 42 -8.45 -18.52 -13.76
N ARG A 43 -8.35 -19.48 -14.68
CA ARG A 43 -9.26 -20.65 -14.73
C ARG A 43 -9.12 -21.56 -13.51
N ALA A 44 -7.94 -21.64 -12.90
CA ALA A 44 -7.76 -22.40 -11.66
C ALA A 44 -8.48 -21.72 -10.49
N LEU A 45 -8.26 -20.41 -10.31
CA LEU A 45 -8.91 -19.60 -9.27
C LEU A 45 -10.43 -19.55 -9.44
N GLU A 46 -10.94 -19.42 -10.66
CA GLU A 46 -12.37 -19.46 -10.96
C GLU A 46 -13.01 -20.79 -10.54
N ARG A 47 -12.32 -21.92 -10.78
CA ARG A 47 -12.78 -23.25 -10.31
C ARG A 47 -12.80 -23.36 -8.78
N GLU A 48 -11.99 -22.56 -8.08
CA GLU A 48 -11.99 -22.44 -6.63
C GLU A 48 -13.01 -21.41 -6.10
N GLY A 49 -13.82 -20.83 -6.99
CA GLY A 49 -14.92 -19.92 -6.66
C GLY A 49 -14.52 -18.45 -6.57
N TYR A 50 -13.31 -18.07 -7.01
CA TYR A 50 -12.91 -16.68 -7.08
C TYR A 50 -13.46 -15.99 -8.34
N ALA A 51 -13.83 -14.72 -8.20
CA ALA A 51 -13.94 -13.79 -9.32
C ALA A 51 -12.57 -13.16 -9.57
N VAL A 52 -11.99 -13.38 -10.75
CA VAL A 52 -10.64 -12.94 -11.12
C VAL A 52 -10.70 -11.71 -12.03
N ARG A 53 -9.79 -10.75 -11.86
CA ARG A 53 -9.61 -9.63 -12.78
C ARG A 53 -8.15 -9.47 -13.17
N LEU A 54 -7.95 -9.12 -14.43
CA LEU A 54 -6.68 -8.70 -14.99
C LEU A 54 -6.46 -7.20 -14.68
N LEU A 55 -5.41 -6.88 -13.94
CA LEU A 55 -5.12 -5.52 -13.49
C LEU A 55 -4.00 -4.84 -14.25
N VAL A 56 -2.98 -5.62 -14.62
CA VAL A 56 -1.83 -5.22 -15.41
C VAL A 56 -1.60 -6.29 -16.47
N ASP A 57 -1.44 -5.88 -17.71
CA ASP A 57 -1.13 -6.72 -18.86
C ASP A 57 -0.11 -5.97 -19.72
N THR A 58 1.15 -6.35 -19.55
CA THR A 58 2.28 -5.88 -20.35
C THR A 58 2.92 -7.07 -21.04
N GLU A 59 3.96 -6.84 -21.84
CA GLU A 59 4.73 -7.94 -22.45
C GLU A 59 5.41 -8.82 -21.39
N ASP A 60 5.99 -8.21 -20.35
CA ASP A 60 6.84 -8.91 -19.39
C ASP A 60 6.13 -9.30 -18.10
N VAL A 61 5.01 -8.65 -17.77
CA VAL A 61 4.27 -8.88 -16.53
C VAL A 61 2.76 -8.88 -16.73
N VAL A 62 2.13 -9.84 -16.07
CA VAL A 62 0.69 -9.89 -15.85
C VAL A 62 0.38 -9.90 -14.35
N MET A 63 -0.48 -9.00 -13.89
CA MET A 63 -1.00 -9.03 -12.51
C MET A 63 -2.49 -9.34 -12.50
N LEU A 64 -2.85 -10.35 -11.72
CA LEU A 64 -4.23 -10.74 -11.44
C LEU A 64 -4.60 -10.38 -10.01
N ASP A 65 -5.83 -9.93 -9.81
CA ASP A 65 -6.49 -10.02 -8.51
C ASP A 65 -7.64 -11.01 -8.55
N ALA A 66 -7.99 -11.54 -7.38
CA ALA A 66 -9.07 -12.49 -7.24
C ALA A 66 -9.78 -12.27 -5.91
N LEU A 67 -11.12 -12.31 -5.92
CA LEU A 67 -11.96 -12.16 -4.73
C LEU A 67 -13.03 -13.24 -4.73
N ARG A 68 -13.19 -13.92 -3.59
CA ARG A 68 -14.23 -14.92 -3.38
C ARG A 68 -15.35 -14.36 -2.52
N ALA A 69 -16.55 -14.94 -2.65
CA ALA A 69 -17.76 -14.46 -1.96
C ALA A 69 -17.65 -14.49 -0.42
N ASP A 70 -16.78 -15.33 0.15
CA ASP A 70 -16.50 -15.41 1.58
C ASP A 70 -15.48 -14.35 2.06
N GLY A 71 -15.02 -13.47 1.17
CA GLY A 71 -14.05 -12.42 1.46
C GLY A 71 -12.59 -12.84 1.25
N ALA A 72 -12.31 -14.12 0.97
CA ALA A 72 -10.95 -14.54 0.64
C ALA A 72 -10.47 -13.85 -0.63
N SER A 73 -9.21 -13.43 -0.65
CA SER A 73 -8.63 -12.69 -1.76
C SER A 73 -7.22 -13.16 -2.10
N ALA A 74 -6.84 -12.98 -3.35
CA ALA A 74 -5.54 -13.36 -3.85
C ALA A 74 -5.01 -12.35 -4.86
N VAL A 75 -3.69 -12.19 -4.89
CA VAL A 75 -2.95 -11.48 -5.94
C VAL A 75 -1.92 -12.44 -6.52
N ARG A 76 -1.80 -12.46 -7.84
CA ARG A 76 -0.78 -13.21 -8.57
C ARG A 76 -0.06 -12.27 -9.52
N VAL A 77 1.27 -12.30 -9.49
CA VAL A 77 2.13 -11.63 -10.47
C VAL A 77 2.85 -12.70 -11.25
N VAL A 78 2.65 -12.69 -12.56
CA VAL A 78 3.21 -13.63 -13.51
C VAL A 78 4.18 -12.90 -14.41
N THR A 79 5.36 -13.49 -14.60
CA THR A 79 6.46 -13.00 -15.43
C THR A 79 6.99 -14.16 -16.29
N ASP A 80 8.03 -13.92 -17.07
CA ASP A 80 8.70 -14.93 -17.87
C ASP A 80 9.24 -16.12 -17.03
N ILE A 81 9.54 -15.92 -15.75
CA ILE A 81 9.95 -16.99 -14.82
C ILE A 81 8.79 -17.79 -14.21
N GLY A 82 7.53 -17.44 -14.52
CA GLY A 82 6.33 -18.02 -13.91
C GLY A 82 5.69 -17.07 -12.89
N VAL A 83 5.09 -17.64 -11.83
CA VAL A 83 4.51 -16.85 -10.74
C VAL A 83 5.64 -16.25 -9.88
N ALA A 84 5.94 -14.97 -10.11
CA ALA A 84 6.95 -14.22 -9.38
C ALA A 84 6.49 -13.83 -7.97
N LEU A 85 5.19 -13.62 -7.77
CA LEU A 85 4.58 -13.31 -6.49
C LEU A 85 3.20 -13.93 -6.36
N GLY A 86 2.95 -14.58 -5.22
CA GLY A 86 1.63 -15.05 -4.81
C GLY A 86 1.31 -14.56 -3.40
N LEU A 87 0.24 -13.79 -3.29
CA LEU A 87 -0.29 -13.32 -2.01
C LEU A 87 -1.71 -13.83 -1.85
N ASP A 88 -2.01 -14.40 -0.69
CA ASP A 88 -3.34 -14.82 -0.29
C ASP A 88 -3.74 -14.11 1.00
N ALA A 89 -5.05 -13.93 1.18
CA ALA A 89 -5.64 -13.49 2.42
C ALA A 89 -6.98 -14.20 2.64
N PRO A 90 -7.18 -14.88 3.80
CA PRO A 90 -6.22 -14.99 4.90
C PRO A 90 -5.00 -15.89 4.58
N ASP A 91 -3.82 -15.56 5.08
CA ASP A 91 -2.60 -16.39 5.03
C ASP A 91 -2.21 -16.79 6.47
N ARG A 92 -1.98 -18.08 6.72
CA ARG A 92 -1.58 -18.60 8.05
C ARG A 92 -0.30 -17.97 8.58
N ARG A 93 0.61 -17.54 7.70
CA ARG A 93 1.86 -16.87 8.07
C ARG A 93 1.66 -15.41 8.45
N PHE A 94 0.57 -14.80 7.98
CA PHE A 94 0.20 -13.40 8.22
C PHE A 94 -1.25 -13.33 8.69
N PRO A 95 -1.55 -13.79 9.92
CA PRO A 95 -2.92 -13.98 10.38
C PRO A 95 -3.72 -12.68 10.51
N THR A 96 -3.03 -11.53 10.55
CA THR A 96 -3.66 -10.21 10.64
C THR A 96 -4.12 -9.68 9.28
N ARG A 97 -3.63 -10.26 8.18
CA ARG A 97 -3.95 -9.87 6.81
C ARG A 97 -5.35 -10.39 6.43
N GLU A 98 -6.27 -9.46 6.27
CA GLU A 98 -7.66 -9.76 5.94
C GLU A 98 -7.91 -9.81 4.43
N ARG A 99 -7.26 -8.91 3.68
CA ARG A 99 -7.47 -8.80 2.23
C ARG A 99 -6.23 -8.29 1.51
N VAL A 100 -6.05 -8.73 0.28
CA VAL A 100 -5.08 -8.22 -0.68
C VAL A 100 -5.76 -7.87 -1.99
N ARG A 101 -5.30 -6.81 -2.67
CA ARG A 101 -5.73 -6.47 -4.03
C ARG A 101 -4.61 -5.73 -4.75
N GLY A 102 -4.44 -5.95 -6.05
CA GLY A 102 -3.58 -5.09 -6.86
C GLY A 102 -4.25 -3.76 -7.17
N LEU A 103 -3.46 -2.77 -7.55
CA LEU A 103 -3.95 -1.60 -8.28
C LEU A 103 -3.82 -1.83 -9.79
N ARG A 104 -4.77 -1.28 -10.55
CA ARG A 104 -4.80 -1.38 -12.01
C ARG A 104 -3.84 -0.40 -12.66
N ALA A 105 -3.41 -0.71 -13.88
CA ALA A 105 -2.77 0.25 -14.76
C ALA A 105 -3.67 1.50 -14.99
N PRO A 106 -3.09 2.71 -15.18
CA PRO A 106 -1.64 2.98 -15.23
C PRO A 106 -0.99 3.22 -13.86
N LEU A 107 -1.74 3.17 -12.75
CA LEU A 107 -1.20 3.40 -11.41
C LEU A 107 -0.21 2.31 -10.95
N SER A 108 -0.14 1.21 -11.67
CA SER A 108 0.64 0.02 -11.38
C SER A 108 1.04 -0.62 -12.70
N GLY A 109 2.14 -1.35 -12.72
CA GLY A 109 2.64 -1.97 -13.95
C GLY A 109 3.43 -1.01 -14.84
N SER A 110 4.02 0.02 -14.25
CA SER A 110 4.84 1.03 -14.93
C SER A 110 6.10 1.32 -14.08
N ASP A 111 7.07 2.01 -14.69
CA ASP A 111 8.26 2.52 -14.01
C ASP A 111 7.90 3.79 -13.23
N LEU A 112 7.67 3.60 -11.92
CA LEU A 112 7.18 4.65 -11.03
C LEU A 112 8.30 5.55 -10.53
N ASP A 113 9.55 5.10 -10.53
CA ASP A 113 10.70 5.85 -10.01
C ASP A 113 11.80 6.20 -11.02
N GLY A 114 11.61 5.81 -12.27
CA GLY A 114 12.47 6.14 -13.39
C GLY A 114 13.74 5.29 -13.46
N ASP A 115 13.85 4.18 -12.73
CA ASP A 115 15.02 3.30 -12.75
C ASP A 115 15.01 2.28 -13.92
N GLY A 116 13.96 2.31 -14.75
CA GLY A 116 13.76 1.45 -15.90
C GLY A 116 13.18 0.07 -15.56
N ARG A 117 12.67 -0.13 -14.35
CA ARG A 117 12.00 -1.37 -13.91
C ARG A 117 10.53 -1.12 -13.64
N VAL A 118 9.76 -2.20 -13.57
CA VAL A 118 8.31 -2.11 -13.36
C VAL A 118 8.00 -2.24 -11.88
N GLU A 119 7.24 -1.28 -11.35
CA GLU A 119 6.62 -1.38 -10.03
C GLU A 119 5.16 -1.79 -10.14
N LEU A 120 4.76 -2.64 -9.19
CA LEU A 120 3.41 -3.09 -8.98
C LEU A 120 2.95 -2.61 -7.61
N LEU A 121 1.76 -2.02 -7.56
CA LEU A 121 1.17 -1.55 -6.31
C LEU A 121 0.14 -2.55 -5.82
N ILE A 122 0.30 -2.99 -4.57
CA ILE A 122 -0.56 -3.97 -3.93
C ILE A 122 -1.09 -3.38 -2.64
N VAL A 123 -2.41 -3.32 -2.51
CA VAL A 123 -3.08 -2.87 -1.30
C VAL A 123 -3.33 -4.05 -0.37
N ILE A 124 -2.95 -3.89 0.89
CA ILE A 124 -3.05 -4.86 1.96
C ILE A 124 -3.94 -4.27 3.04
N ALA A 125 -5.06 -4.95 3.32
CA ALA A 125 -5.89 -4.68 4.48
C ALA A 125 -5.47 -5.60 5.63
N ASP A 126 -5.18 -5.00 6.79
CA ASP A 126 -4.73 -5.69 7.99
C ASP A 126 -5.48 -5.10 9.19
N HIS A 127 -6.19 -5.94 9.96
CA HIS A 127 -7.01 -5.44 11.09
C HIS A 127 -6.20 -4.95 12.27
N ALA A 128 -4.91 -5.27 12.35
CA ALA A 128 -4.02 -4.68 13.33
C ALA A 128 -3.65 -3.23 12.95
N ARG A 129 -4.02 -2.77 11.73
CA ARG A 129 -3.80 -1.40 11.25
C ARG A 129 -5.12 -0.64 11.13
N VAL A 130 -5.01 0.68 11.25
CA VAL A 130 -6.16 1.59 11.14
C VAL A 130 -6.63 1.76 9.69
N ALA A 131 -5.73 1.54 8.72
CA ALA A 131 -5.98 1.75 7.30
C ALA A 131 -5.35 0.64 6.45
N GLU A 132 -5.83 0.53 5.20
CA GLU A 132 -5.16 -0.24 4.15
C GLU A 132 -3.80 0.39 3.83
N CYS A 133 -2.80 -0.45 3.61
CA CYS A 133 -1.47 0.00 3.18
C CYS A 133 -1.19 -0.43 1.74
N VAL A 134 -0.57 0.45 0.96
CA VAL A 134 -0.04 0.18 -0.36
C VAL A 134 1.41 -0.28 -0.21
N ALA A 135 1.69 -1.51 -0.62
CA ALA A 135 3.03 -2.04 -0.81
C ALA A 135 3.48 -1.82 -2.25
N VAL A 136 4.77 -1.50 -2.42
CA VAL A 136 5.41 -1.37 -3.73
C VAL A 136 6.25 -2.62 -3.97
N VAL A 137 6.04 -3.27 -5.11
CA VAL A 137 6.80 -4.44 -5.53
C VAL A 137 7.47 -4.11 -6.86
N ARG A 138 8.79 -4.14 -6.89
CA ARG A 138 9.58 -3.99 -8.10
C ARG A 138 9.90 -5.34 -8.71
N LEU A 139 9.85 -5.43 -10.03
CA LEU A 139 10.38 -6.57 -10.77
C LEU A 139 11.83 -6.29 -11.17
N ASP A 140 12.74 -7.20 -10.84
CA ASP A 140 14.10 -7.13 -11.36
C ASP A 140 14.16 -7.52 -12.85
N ARG A 141 15.33 -7.35 -13.48
CA ARG A 141 15.54 -7.69 -14.90
C ARG A 141 15.35 -9.18 -15.25
N ARG A 142 15.15 -10.04 -14.25
CA ARG A 142 14.92 -11.48 -14.39
C ARG A 142 13.49 -11.86 -14.00
N GLY A 143 12.57 -10.88 -13.91
CA GLY A 143 11.18 -11.11 -13.54
C GLY A 143 10.94 -11.42 -12.06
N ARG A 144 11.94 -11.24 -11.18
CA ARG A 144 11.76 -11.54 -9.75
C ARG A 144 11.15 -10.35 -9.01
N ALA A 145 10.16 -10.63 -8.19
CA ALA A 145 9.53 -9.63 -7.32
C ALA A 145 10.40 -9.33 -6.09
N GLN A 146 10.58 -8.05 -5.81
CA GLN A 146 11.22 -7.51 -4.60
C GLN A 146 10.35 -6.39 -4.02
N GLU A 147 10.15 -6.39 -2.71
CA GLU A 147 9.51 -5.25 -2.03
C GLU A 147 10.42 -4.03 -2.04
N VAL A 148 9.88 -2.87 -2.40
CA VAL A 148 10.56 -1.58 -2.31
C VAL A 148 10.06 -0.87 -1.04
N PRO A 149 10.93 -0.68 -0.02
CA PRO A 149 10.52 0.00 1.19
C PRO A 149 10.23 1.48 0.91
N VAL A 150 9.12 1.98 1.46
CA VAL A 150 8.76 3.40 1.43
C VAL A 150 9.11 3.99 2.77
N ASP A 151 10.08 4.90 2.82
CA ASP A 151 10.42 5.60 4.06
C ASP A 151 9.32 6.60 4.42
N THR A 152 8.49 6.23 5.40
CA THR A 152 7.39 7.07 5.89
C THR A 152 7.78 7.92 7.09
N SER A 153 8.99 7.75 7.63
CA SER A 153 9.42 8.40 8.87
C SER A 153 9.41 9.92 8.74
N MET A 154 9.55 10.45 7.53
CA MET A 154 9.49 11.90 7.25
C MET A 154 8.09 12.50 7.42
N VAL A 155 7.05 11.67 7.32
CA VAL A 155 5.68 12.06 7.61
C VAL A 155 5.35 11.67 9.05
N GLN A 156 5.48 10.38 9.37
CA GLN A 156 5.26 9.82 10.70
C GLN A 156 5.84 8.40 10.78
N GLU A 157 6.57 8.11 11.86
CA GLU A 157 7.08 6.75 12.10
C GLU A 157 5.95 5.72 12.17
N GLY A 158 6.13 4.59 11.49
CA GLY A 158 5.16 3.49 11.44
C GLY A 158 3.94 3.76 10.54
N ALA A 159 3.83 4.92 9.90
CA ALA A 159 2.83 5.16 8.87
C ALA A 159 3.10 4.30 7.62
N CYS A 160 2.11 4.19 6.76
CA CYS A 160 2.24 3.58 5.43
C CYS A 160 1.63 4.49 4.37
N ALA A 161 1.94 4.22 3.10
CA ALA A 161 1.17 4.75 2.00
C ALA A 161 -0.24 4.15 2.04
N GLU A 162 -1.28 4.95 2.04
CA GLU A 162 -2.68 4.46 2.11
C GLU A 162 -3.40 4.54 0.78
N ARG A 163 -2.90 5.38 -0.12
CA ARG A 163 -3.44 5.57 -1.46
C ARG A 163 -2.31 5.71 -2.47
N ALA A 164 -2.63 5.48 -3.73
CA ALA A 164 -1.77 5.78 -4.85
C ALA A 164 -2.61 6.50 -5.92
N GLU A 165 -2.14 7.66 -6.35
CA GLU A 165 -2.87 8.60 -7.22
C GLU A 165 -1.90 9.29 -8.17
N ASP A 166 -2.35 9.68 -9.36
CA ASP A 166 -1.58 10.51 -10.30
C ASP A 166 -1.68 11.98 -9.85
N VAL A 167 -0.80 12.37 -8.93
CA VAL A 167 -0.77 13.70 -8.34
C VAL A 167 -0.11 14.68 -9.32
N GLY A 168 0.99 14.24 -9.93
CA GLY A 168 1.78 15.01 -10.90
C GLY A 168 1.05 15.29 -12.22
N GLY A 169 0.05 14.46 -12.58
CA GLY A 169 -0.62 14.51 -13.88
C GLY A 169 0.22 13.96 -15.02
N ASP A 170 1.18 13.07 -14.73
CA ASP A 170 2.10 12.49 -15.70
C ASP A 170 1.81 11.00 -15.98
N ALA A 171 0.64 10.52 -15.55
CA ALA A 171 0.19 9.13 -15.63
C ALA A 171 1.08 8.14 -14.85
N ARG A 172 1.89 8.61 -13.89
CA ARG A 172 2.55 7.77 -12.88
C ARG A 172 1.85 7.95 -11.53
N ALA A 173 1.93 6.92 -10.70
CA ALA A 173 1.34 6.96 -9.38
C ALA A 173 2.31 7.54 -8.35
N GLU A 174 1.85 8.52 -7.60
CA GLU A 174 2.41 8.92 -6.33
C GLU A 174 1.72 8.23 -5.16
N LEU A 175 2.52 7.91 -4.15
CA LEU A 175 2.04 7.29 -2.93
C LEU A 175 1.63 8.37 -1.93
N LEU A 176 0.41 8.29 -1.40
CA LEU A 176 -0.07 9.20 -0.37
C LEU A 176 0.12 8.58 1.01
N VAL A 177 1.13 9.07 1.73
CA VAL A 177 1.39 8.68 3.13
C VAL A 177 0.57 9.56 4.05
N VAL A 178 -0.26 8.96 4.90
CA VAL A 178 -1.18 9.70 5.78
C VAL A 178 -0.59 9.81 7.19
N GLY A 179 -0.16 11.00 7.55
CA GLY A 179 0.23 11.34 8.92
C GLY A 179 -1.02 11.62 9.76
N ARG A 180 -1.13 10.98 10.93
CA ARG A 180 -2.16 11.20 11.95
C ARG A 180 -1.52 11.57 13.28
N PHE A 181 -1.66 12.84 13.65
CA PHE A 181 -0.99 13.43 14.80
C PHE A 181 -1.98 13.66 15.95
N ALA A 182 -1.84 12.85 17.01
CA ALA A 182 -2.60 13.05 18.24
C ALA A 182 -2.02 14.24 19.01
N LEU A 183 -2.85 15.23 19.32
CA LEU A 183 -2.44 16.46 19.99
C LEU A 183 -3.32 16.72 21.21
N ALA A 184 -2.71 17.29 22.25
CA ALA A 184 -3.45 17.77 23.41
C ALA A 184 -4.51 18.78 22.97
N GLY A 185 -5.74 18.64 23.49
CA GLY A 185 -6.86 19.52 23.15
C GLY A 185 -7.65 19.13 21.89
N LEU A 186 -7.23 18.09 21.14
CA LEU A 186 -8.00 17.55 20.01
C LEU A 186 -8.64 16.20 20.36
N PRO A 187 -9.95 15.99 20.09
CA PRO A 187 -10.61 14.70 20.34
C PRO A 187 -10.26 13.63 19.31
N VAL A 188 -9.79 14.06 18.13
CA VAL A 188 -9.39 13.20 17.02
C VAL A 188 -8.06 13.72 16.46
N PRO A 189 -7.17 12.85 15.95
CA PRO A 189 -5.90 13.28 15.38
C PRO A 189 -6.06 14.28 14.23
N ALA A 190 -5.15 15.24 14.12
CA ALA A 190 -4.98 16.02 12.90
C ALA A 190 -4.39 15.12 11.82
N SER A 191 -4.93 15.17 10.59
CA SER A 191 -4.52 14.27 9.50
C SER A 191 -4.18 15.00 8.21
N VAL A 192 -3.02 14.68 7.63
CA VAL A 192 -2.59 15.16 6.31
C VAL A 192 -2.02 14.01 5.49
N ALA A 193 -2.34 13.99 4.20
CA ALA A 193 -1.82 13.03 3.25
C ALA A 193 -0.73 13.68 2.41
N ILE A 194 0.46 13.12 2.42
CA ILE A 194 1.67 13.67 1.80
C ILE A 194 2.02 12.83 0.57
N PRO A 195 2.09 13.43 -0.63
CA PRO A 195 2.44 12.73 -1.84
C PRO A 195 3.94 12.48 -1.93
N LEU A 196 4.31 11.22 -2.17
CA LEU A 196 5.65 10.78 -2.44
C LEU A 196 5.73 10.29 -3.90
N THR A 197 6.71 10.81 -4.63
CA THR A 197 7.03 10.40 -6.00
C THR A 197 8.26 9.51 -6.01
N GLY A 198 8.33 8.62 -7.01
CA GLY A 198 9.49 7.78 -7.23
C GLY A 198 10.64 8.57 -7.84
N PHE A 199 11.84 8.37 -7.33
CA PHE A 199 13.07 8.94 -7.87
C PHE A 199 14.26 8.03 -7.57
N GLU A 200 14.93 7.53 -8.61
CA GLU A 200 16.17 6.73 -8.49
C GLU A 200 16.03 5.54 -7.53
N GLY A 201 14.95 4.79 -7.67
CA GLY A 201 14.74 3.57 -6.89
C GLY A 201 14.14 3.76 -5.49
N ARG A 202 13.81 4.99 -5.08
CA ARG A 202 13.22 5.34 -3.77
C ARG A 202 12.01 6.26 -3.93
N PHE A 203 11.19 6.37 -2.89
CA PHE A 203 10.05 7.30 -2.85
C PHE A 203 10.38 8.48 -1.94
N VAL A 204 10.20 9.70 -2.46
CA VAL A 204 10.52 10.97 -1.78
C VAL A 204 9.34 11.95 -1.90
N PRO A 205 9.16 12.90 -0.97
CA PRO A 205 8.06 13.85 -1.05
C PRO A 205 8.19 14.72 -2.29
N MET A 206 7.05 15.05 -2.87
CA MET A 206 7.00 15.96 -4.02
C MET A 206 7.22 17.42 -3.64
N GLU A 207 6.94 17.80 -2.39
CA GLU A 207 7.00 19.18 -1.91
C GLU A 207 6.26 20.15 -2.88
N ALA A 208 6.91 21.22 -3.32
CA ALA A 208 6.33 22.21 -4.22
C ALA A 208 5.86 21.63 -5.57
N ALA A 209 6.39 20.47 -6.01
CA ALA A 209 5.96 19.83 -7.24
C ALA A 209 4.50 19.33 -7.16
N ALA A 210 3.98 19.05 -5.96
CA ALA A 210 2.57 18.72 -5.72
C ALA A 210 1.69 19.95 -5.47
N GLY A 211 2.08 21.14 -5.94
CA GLY A 211 1.38 22.40 -5.64
C GLY A 211 -0.12 22.38 -5.94
N ARG A 212 -0.57 21.76 -7.05
CA ARG A 212 -2.01 21.61 -7.35
C ARG A 212 -2.74 20.82 -6.26
N TYR A 213 -2.19 19.67 -5.88
CA TYR A 213 -2.76 18.82 -4.83
C TYR A 213 -2.84 19.54 -3.49
N TYR A 214 -1.78 20.26 -3.08
CA TYR A 214 -1.81 21.02 -1.84
C TYR A 214 -2.84 22.15 -1.86
N GLN A 215 -3.04 22.82 -3.00
CA GLN A 215 -4.09 23.84 -3.14
C GLN A 215 -5.50 23.24 -3.04
N GLU A 216 -5.74 22.08 -3.64
CA GLU A 216 -7.01 21.36 -3.54
C GLU A 216 -7.29 20.92 -2.10
N GLU A 217 -6.31 20.28 -1.43
CA GLU A 217 -6.41 19.84 -0.04
C GLU A 217 -6.62 21.03 0.92
N ARG A 218 -5.99 22.18 0.67
CA ARG A 218 -6.23 23.43 1.41
C ARG A 218 -7.63 23.96 1.15
N GLY A 219 -8.10 23.97 -0.10
CA GLY A 219 -9.46 24.40 -0.46
C GLY A 219 -10.54 23.64 0.29
N VAL A 220 -10.47 22.30 0.30
CA VAL A 220 -11.40 21.42 1.02
C VAL A 220 -11.41 21.71 2.53
N ARG A 221 -10.24 21.94 3.13
CA ARG A 221 -10.13 22.24 4.56
C ARG A 221 -10.64 23.64 4.89
N MET A 222 -10.40 24.62 4.03
CA MET A 222 -10.93 25.98 4.20
C MET A 222 -12.45 26.02 4.12
N GLU A 223 -13.08 25.25 3.22
CA GLU A 223 -14.53 25.10 3.15
C GLU A 223 -15.09 24.52 4.47
N ARG A 224 -14.54 23.38 4.91
CA ARG A 224 -14.92 22.72 6.18
C ARG A 224 -14.69 23.62 7.40
N LEU A 225 -13.66 24.45 7.37
CA LEU A 225 -13.36 25.43 8.41
C LEU A 225 -14.43 26.52 8.46
N GLY A 226 -14.89 26.99 7.31
CA GLY A 226 -16.03 27.91 7.20
C GLY A 226 -17.29 27.31 7.83
N ASP A 227 -17.58 26.05 7.55
CA ASP A 227 -18.71 25.31 8.14
C ASP A 227 -18.60 25.21 9.65
N ALA A 228 -17.43 24.81 10.15
CA ALA A 228 -17.15 24.67 11.58
C ALA A 228 -17.30 26.01 12.32
N ARG A 229 -16.84 27.12 11.72
CA ARG A 229 -17.01 28.47 12.27
C ARG A 229 -18.48 28.89 12.36
N ARG A 230 -19.29 28.58 11.33
CA ARG A 230 -20.72 28.90 11.33
C ARG A 230 -21.48 28.22 12.47
N VAL A 231 -21.07 27.02 12.86
CA VAL A 231 -21.70 26.26 13.96
C VAL A 231 -20.97 26.40 15.31
N GLY A 232 -19.87 27.15 15.36
CA GLY A 232 -19.08 27.35 16.57
C GLY A 232 -18.34 26.10 17.08
N ASP A 233 -17.99 25.16 16.18
CA ASP A 233 -17.27 23.93 16.56
C ASP A 233 -15.77 24.20 16.73
N ALA A 234 -15.41 24.69 17.91
CA ALA A 234 -14.02 24.99 18.30
C ALA A 234 -13.06 23.81 18.12
N ARG A 235 -13.53 22.57 18.28
CA ARG A 235 -12.67 21.37 18.15
C ARG A 235 -12.31 21.13 16.69
N THR A 236 -13.29 21.21 15.80
CA THR A 236 -13.05 21.07 14.36
C THR A 236 -12.23 22.24 13.82
N ILE A 237 -12.48 23.47 14.27
CA ILE A 237 -11.67 24.65 13.91
C ILE A 237 -10.20 24.43 14.31
N SER A 238 -9.95 24.01 15.55
CA SER A 238 -8.60 23.76 16.05
C SER A 238 -7.87 22.70 15.22
N ARG A 239 -8.53 21.58 14.93
CA ARG A 239 -7.96 20.51 14.11
C ARG A 239 -7.62 20.99 12.70
N LEU A 240 -8.54 21.66 12.02
CA LEU A 240 -8.35 22.15 10.65
C LEU A 240 -7.25 23.22 10.58
N ALA A 241 -7.13 24.10 11.57
CA ALA A 241 -6.03 25.07 11.66
C ALA A 241 -4.67 24.36 11.72
N VAL A 242 -4.55 23.30 12.54
CA VAL A 242 -3.34 22.48 12.60
C VAL A 242 -3.07 21.77 11.27
N GLU A 243 -4.07 21.12 10.68
CA GLU A 243 -3.92 20.44 9.38
C GLU A 243 -3.47 21.39 8.27
N LEU A 244 -3.99 22.63 8.24
CA LEU A 244 -3.57 23.65 7.28
C LEU A 244 -2.11 24.10 7.49
N GLY A 245 -1.66 24.22 8.75
CA GLY A 245 -0.25 24.46 9.05
C GLY A 245 0.65 23.30 8.62
N LEU A 246 0.23 22.06 8.86
CA LEU A 246 0.96 20.87 8.43
C LEU A 246 1.07 20.78 6.90
N LEU A 247 -0.01 21.06 6.16
CA LEU A 247 0.05 21.11 4.69
C LEU A 247 1.06 22.16 4.21
N ALA A 248 1.07 23.35 4.81
CA ALA A 248 2.05 24.39 4.46
C ALA A 248 3.50 23.97 4.78
N LEU A 249 3.72 23.22 5.87
CA LEU A 249 5.04 22.66 6.20
C LEU A 249 5.50 21.68 5.12
N PHE A 250 4.67 20.73 4.72
CA PHE A 250 5.07 19.72 3.72
C PHE A 250 5.13 20.26 2.29
N GLU A 251 4.39 21.33 1.97
CA GLU A 251 4.46 22.00 0.66
C GLU A 251 5.77 22.80 0.50
N GLY A 252 6.24 23.48 1.56
CA GLY A 252 7.33 24.47 1.44
C GLY A 252 8.52 24.31 2.39
N GLY A 253 8.50 23.35 3.31
CA GLY A 253 9.59 23.05 4.26
C GLY A 253 9.88 24.13 5.32
N ASP A 254 9.20 25.28 5.27
CA ASP A 254 9.43 26.41 6.20
C ASP A 254 8.50 26.33 7.42
N PRO A 255 9.02 26.00 8.61
CA PRO A 255 8.21 25.89 9.82
C PRO A 255 7.58 27.23 10.25
N GLU A 256 8.20 28.37 9.98
CA GLU A 256 7.64 29.67 10.40
C GLU A 256 6.47 30.06 9.48
N ARG A 257 6.60 29.82 8.18
CA ARG A 257 5.47 29.96 7.25
C ARG A 257 4.33 29.01 7.60
N ALA A 258 4.64 27.78 8.01
CA ALA A 258 3.63 26.81 8.44
C ALA A 258 2.91 27.23 9.72
N VAL A 259 3.64 27.78 10.71
CA VAL A 259 3.04 28.35 11.93
C VAL A 259 2.15 29.54 11.60
N LEU A 260 2.58 30.44 10.70
CA LEU A 260 1.74 31.56 10.24
C LEU A 260 0.46 31.09 9.55
N ALA A 261 0.53 30.02 8.74
CA ALA A 261 -0.63 29.44 8.09
C ALA A 261 -1.64 28.87 9.10
N LEU A 262 -1.16 28.21 10.16
CA LEU A 262 -1.98 27.75 11.29
C LEU A 262 -2.61 28.94 12.03
N ASP A 263 -1.80 29.93 12.41
CA ASP A 263 -2.22 31.07 13.23
C ASP A 263 -3.25 31.94 12.52
N ALA A 264 -3.13 32.08 11.19
CA ALA A 264 -4.13 32.76 10.36
C ALA A 264 -5.53 32.14 10.48
N GLN A 265 -5.64 30.88 10.94
CA GLN A 265 -6.90 30.16 11.08
C GLN A 265 -7.35 29.98 12.54
N ALA A 266 -6.66 30.58 13.50
CA ALA A 266 -6.87 30.40 14.93
C ALA A 266 -8.20 30.94 15.49
N GLU A 267 -8.93 31.77 14.74
CA GLU A 267 -10.18 32.36 15.22
C GLU A 267 -11.22 31.27 15.57
N GLY A 268 -11.64 31.24 16.84
CA GLY A 268 -12.58 30.26 17.38
C GLY A 268 -11.94 28.94 17.82
N ALA A 269 -10.62 28.77 17.70
CA ALA A 269 -9.91 27.56 18.12
C ALA A 269 -9.52 27.55 19.60
N HIS A 270 -9.20 26.37 20.11
CA HIS A 270 -8.62 26.17 21.44
C HIS A 270 -7.14 26.51 21.46
N VAL A 271 -6.74 27.41 22.36
CA VAL A 271 -5.34 27.89 22.48
C VAL A 271 -4.35 26.74 22.70
N ASP A 272 -4.72 25.77 23.54
CA ASP A 272 -3.85 24.61 23.85
C ASP A 272 -3.58 23.75 22.62
N ALA A 273 -4.60 23.51 21.79
CA ALA A 273 -4.46 22.75 20.55
C ALA A 273 -3.57 23.49 19.54
N LEU A 274 -3.70 24.80 19.43
CA LEU A 274 -2.84 25.62 18.57
C LEU A 274 -1.38 25.60 19.06
N ALA A 275 -1.16 25.68 20.38
CA ALA A 275 0.17 25.61 20.96
C ALA A 275 0.83 24.24 20.70
N ALA A 276 0.07 23.14 20.87
CA ALA A 276 0.53 21.81 20.54
C ALA A 276 0.83 21.65 19.04
N GLY A 277 -0.03 22.21 18.17
CA GLY A 277 0.18 22.21 16.72
C GLY A 277 1.44 22.96 16.28
N ARG A 278 1.72 24.14 16.85
CA ARG A 278 2.96 24.89 16.61
C ARG A 278 4.20 24.09 17.05
N GLY A 279 4.12 23.41 18.20
CA GLY A 279 5.18 22.52 18.69
C GLY A 279 5.43 21.35 17.73
N LEU A 280 4.37 20.70 17.25
CA LEU A 280 4.45 19.62 16.26
C LEU A 280 5.15 20.07 14.97
N ILE A 281 4.72 21.20 14.40
CA ILE A 281 5.29 21.73 13.14
C ILE A 281 6.80 21.94 13.27
N ARG A 282 7.26 22.54 14.38
CA ARG A 282 8.69 22.76 14.63
C ARG A 282 9.45 21.45 14.82
N GLY A 283 8.90 20.51 15.59
CA GLY A 283 9.54 19.21 15.83
C GLY A 283 9.70 18.37 14.54
N LEU A 284 8.69 18.39 13.66
CA LEU A 284 8.79 17.72 12.35
C LEU A 284 9.89 18.35 11.48
N ALA A 285 9.97 19.68 11.44
CA ALA A 285 10.99 20.39 10.67
C ALA A 285 12.42 20.12 11.18
N GLU A 286 12.62 20.05 12.50
CA GLU A 286 13.92 19.70 13.10
C GLU A 286 14.34 18.28 12.76
N THR A 287 13.40 17.33 12.83
CA THR A 287 13.66 15.92 12.53
C THR A 287 14.04 15.73 11.05
N ALA A 288 13.40 16.46 10.14
CA ALA A 288 13.76 16.45 8.71
C ALA A 288 15.18 16.97 8.46
N ARG A 289 15.58 18.07 9.11
CA ARG A 289 16.93 18.64 8.98
C ARG A 289 18.03 17.74 9.53
N GLY A 290 17.79 17.11 10.69
CA GLY A 290 18.76 16.20 11.31
C GLY A 290 19.07 14.97 10.44
N ARG A 291 18.11 14.53 9.62
CA ARG A 291 18.31 13.41 8.69
C ARG A 291 19.06 13.80 7.42
N ALA A 292 18.81 14.99 6.89
CA ALA A 292 19.55 15.50 5.73
C ALA A 292 21.06 15.61 6.03
N SER A 293 21.43 16.03 7.25
CA SER A 293 22.84 16.14 7.66
C SER A 293 23.54 14.79 7.83
N THR A 294 22.82 13.71 8.14
CA THR A 294 23.44 12.38 8.31
C THR A 294 23.74 11.71 6.98
N THR A 295 22.92 11.97 5.96
CA THR A 295 23.08 11.44 4.59
C THR A 295 24.22 12.06 3.78
N GLU A 296 24.77 13.22 4.17
CA GLU A 296 25.93 13.83 3.51
C GLU A 296 27.29 13.31 4.05
N THR A 297 27.26 12.41 5.04
CA THR A 297 28.45 11.90 5.74
C THR A 297 28.76 10.41 5.50
N GLU A 298 28.01 9.73 4.63
CA GLU A 298 28.28 8.34 4.19
C GLU A 298 28.64 8.29 2.70
#